data_AF-A0A0S7ZCV3-F1
#
_entry.id   AF-A0A0S7ZCV3-F1
#
_cell.length_a   1.000
_cell.length_b   1.000
_cell.length_c   1.000
_cell.angle_alpha   90.00
_cell.angle_beta   90.00
_cell.angle_gamma   90.00
#
_symmetry.space_group_name_H-M   'P 1'
#
loop_
_entity.id
_entity.type
_entity.pdbx_description
1 polymer ?
#
loop_
_entity_poly.entity_id
_entity_poly.type
_entity_poly.pdbx_seq_one_letter_code
_entity_poly.pdbx_strand_id
1 'polypeptide(L)'
;MMQVRNTTDLRTRPSLGTYTRHFFGAFLPYENLVLATRAIGVFVLAVGIVMGGGLASAQVYRDAAPGEMFYGMKLAVERVQLVLAPNQEYRTRLHLEYADRRMDEVSRLAEGSAADQEYLTEVLAGLERELAGLRDGLADLKGSDPEGVVEVAKLLERKMAIYHNGLRKASDYVSPRLRISLLAAMDTVDGVSITSMAVIVEKHLAGDEQAPRRVVVSKFEERLRVAEEKLGALPVADEAEGPAVTSRVRSSLAEAKQLLEKEDYQAALSKIVEVAELTKEAEQEILEEETEAEAAAEEAVETEEDDTETTEEETADEAEPTEEEPPADDDETADVPTGSSDGESDDAAGSGSR
;
A
#
# COMPACT_ATOMS: atom_id res chain seq x y z
N MET A 1 84.52 -27.71 28.48
CA MET A 1 83.77 -27.09 29.60
C MET A 1 83.53 -25.63 29.26
N MET A 2 82.27 -25.22 29.08
CA MET A 2 81.82 -23.84 29.31
C MET A 2 80.29 -23.88 29.33
N GLN A 3 79.72 -23.97 30.53
CA GLN A 3 78.29 -23.73 30.77
C GLN A 3 78.12 -22.23 31.01
N VAL A 4 77.49 -21.54 30.07
CA VAL A 4 77.02 -20.16 30.27
C VAL A 4 75.64 -20.26 30.94
N ARG A 5 75.54 -19.83 32.20
CA ARG A 5 74.28 -19.72 32.90
C ARG A 5 73.55 -18.47 32.40
N ASN A 6 72.43 -18.66 31.71
CA ASN A 6 71.52 -17.59 31.32
C ASN A 6 70.65 -17.21 32.52
N THR A 7 71.03 -16.14 33.21
CA THR A 7 70.23 -15.48 34.24
C THR A 7 69.30 -14.48 33.57
N THR A 8 68.15 -14.94 33.08
CA THR A 8 67.02 -14.05 32.79
C THR A 8 66.09 -14.08 34.00
N ASP A 9 66.06 -12.97 34.73
CA ASP A 9 65.24 -12.76 35.91
C ASP A 9 63.75 -12.89 35.53
N LEU A 10 63.05 -13.88 36.11
CA LEU A 10 61.66 -14.19 35.82
C LEU A 10 60.67 -13.23 36.52
N ARG A 11 61.15 -12.22 37.25
CA ARG A 11 60.30 -11.33 38.06
C ARG A 11 59.70 -10.13 37.33
N THR A 12 59.97 -9.91 36.04
CA THR A 12 59.44 -8.76 35.29
C THR A 12 58.82 -9.15 33.95
N ARG A 13 57.94 -10.17 33.93
CA ARG A 13 57.03 -10.35 32.79
C ARG A 13 55.74 -9.58 33.05
N PRO A 14 55.44 -8.49 32.30
CA PRO A 14 54.14 -7.83 32.41
C PRO A 14 53.05 -8.82 32.01
N SER A 15 51.94 -8.83 32.76
CA SER A 15 50.84 -9.75 32.51
C SER A 15 50.12 -9.39 31.19
N LEU A 16 49.55 -10.40 30.54
CA LEU A 16 48.82 -10.25 29.27
C LEU A 16 47.72 -9.18 29.29
N GLY A 17 47.19 -8.82 30.47
CA GLY A 17 46.18 -7.79 30.64
C GLY A 17 46.67 -6.35 30.45
N THR A 18 47.98 -6.11 30.40
CA THR A 18 48.54 -4.75 30.23
C THR A 18 48.67 -4.36 28.74
N TYR A 19 48.77 -5.33 27.84
CA TYR A 19 48.97 -5.06 26.40
C TYR A 19 47.66 -4.69 25.68
N THR A 20 46.52 -5.27 26.07
CA THR A 20 45.21 -4.97 25.46
C THR A 20 44.67 -3.60 25.87
N ARG A 21 45.11 -3.05 27.01
CA ARG A 21 44.69 -1.74 27.51
C ARG A 21 45.33 -0.57 26.76
N HIS A 22 46.52 -0.76 26.18
CA HIS A 22 47.22 0.29 25.43
C HIS A 22 46.78 0.44 23.98
N PHE A 23 46.28 -0.63 23.33
CA PHE A 23 45.84 -0.54 21.93
C PHE A 23 44.51 0.22 21.78
N PHE A 24 43.55 0.05 22.70
CA PHE A 24 42.28 0.78 22.64
C PHE A 24 42.35 2.19 23.24
N GLY A 25 43.32 2.48 24.12
CA GLY A 25 43.48 3.80 24.74
C GLY A 25 44.04 4.88 23.81
N ALA A 26 44.65 4.51 22.67
CA ALA A 26 45.21 5.45 21.71
C ALA A 26 44.17 6.02 20.73
N PHE A 27 43.05 5.32 20.51
CA PHE A 27 42.05 5.70 19.51
C PHE A 27 40.72 6.22 20.09
N LEU A 28 40.45 6.01 21.38
CA LEU A 28 39.23 6.50 22.04
C LEU A 28 39.58 7.07 23.43
N PRO A 29 39.71 8.40 23.58
CA PRO A 29 39.93 9.00 24.89
C PRO A 29 38.71 8.68 25.79
N TYR A 30 38.97 8.01 26.92
CA TYR A 30 37.96 7.53 27.86
C TYR A 30 37.01 8.64 28.36
N GLU A 31 37.46 9.90 28.36
CA GLU A 31 36.64 11.05 28.76
C GLU A 31 35.46 11.30 27.80
N ASN A 32 35.67 11.09 26.49
CA ASN A 32 34.62 11.23 25.48
C ASN A 32 33.71 10.00 25.43
N LEU A 33 34.22 8.82 25.81
CA LEU A 33 33.43 7.59 25.85
C LEU A 33 32.39 7.64 26.97
N VAL A 34 32.72 8.24 28.12
CA VAL A 34 31.77 8.46 29.22
C VAL A 34 30.71 9.50 28.83
N LEU A 35 31.08 10.54 28.07
CA LEU A 35 30.12 11.53 27.58
C LEU A 35 29.19 10.93 26.50
N ALA A 36 29.74 10.15 25.57
CA ALA A 36 28.98 9.48 24.51
C ALA A 36 28.04 8.40 25.08
N THR A 37 28.50 7.59 26.04
CA THR A 37 27.65 6.59 26.71
C THR A 37 26.56 7.23 27.57
N ARG A 38 26.82 8.40 28.18
CA ARG A 38 25.78 9.19 28.86
C ARG A 38 24.77 9.78 27.87
N ALA A 39 25.22 10.32 26.73
CA ALA A 39 24.32 10.85 25.70
C ALA A 39 23.45 9.74 25.10
N ILE A 40 24.02 8.58 24.79
CA ILE A 40 23.29 7.39 24.34
C ILE A 40 22.34 6.89 25.45
N GLY A 41 22.79 6.86 26.70
CA GLY A 41 21.96 6.45 27.84
C GLY A 41 20.77 7.38 28.04
N VAL A 42 20.96 8.70 27.93
CA VAL A 42 19.89 9.71 28.00
C VAL A 42 18.96 9.59 26.80
N PHE A 43 19.49 9.34 25.60
CA PHE A 43 18.68 9.11 24.40
C PHE A 43 17.82 7.85 24.53
N VAL A 44 18.40 6.72 24.93
CA VAL A 44 17.69 5.46 25.16
C VAL A 44 16.67 5.59 26.30
N LEU A 45 17.01 6.34 27.36
CA LEU A 45 16.08 6.63 28.44
C LEU A 45 14.95 7.56 27.99
N ALA A 46 15.23 8.58 27.18
CA ALA A 46 14.22 9.48 26.63
C ALA A 46 13.29 8.73 25.67
N VAL A 47 13.83 7.91 24.77
CA VAL A 47 13.06 6.99 23.91
C VAL A 47 12.27 6.00 24.78
N GLY A 48 12.88 5.47 25.84
CA GLY A 48 12.25 4.55 26.78
C GLY A 48 11.17 5.20 27.65
N ILE A 49 11.23 6.50 27.93
CA ILE A 49 10.19 7.25 28.65
C ILE A 49 9.08 7.68 27.68
N VAL A 50 9.41 8.05 26.44
CA VAL A 50 8.41 8.31 25.39
C VAL A 50 7.66 7.02 25.04
N MET A 51 8.36 5.89 24.96
CA MET A 51 7.75 4.57 24.76
C MET A 51 7.09 4.02 26.04
N GLY A 52 7.68 4.26 27.22
CA GLY A 52 7.27 3.65 28.50
C GLY A 52 6.22 4.43 29.28
N GLY A 53 6.15 5.76 29.12
CA GLY A 53 5.08 6.61 29.66
C GLY A 53 3.82 6.64 28.77
N GLY A 54 3.91 6.08 27.57
CA GLY A 54 2.90 6.18 26.52
C GLY A 54 2.19 4.87 26.16
N LEU A 55 2.06 3.89 27.06
CA LEU A 55 1.29 2.68 26.72
C LEU A 55 -0.21 2.97 26.46
N ALA A 56 -0.75 4.06 27.00
CA ALA A 56 -2.07 4.58 26.62
C ALA A 56 -2.03 5.43 25.33
N SER A 57 -0.91 6.11 25.04
CA SER A 57 -0.67 6.89 23.81
C SER A 57 -0.34 6.01 22.60
N ALA A 58 0.07 4.76 22.84
CA ALA A 58 0.53 3.85 21.80
C ALA A 58 -0.59 3.32 20.92
N GLN A 59 -1.84 3.41 21.38
CA GLN A 59 -3.01 3.11 20.55
C GLN A 59 -3.34 4.28 19.63
N VAL A 60 -3.28 5.52 20.14
CA VAL A 60 -3.69 6.72 19.40
C VAL A 60 -2.89 6.92 18.10
N TYR A 61 -1.57 6.67 18.10
CA TYR A 61 -0.80 6.82 16.85
C TYR A 61 -0.91 5.62 15.90
N ARG A 62 -1.32 4.43 16.39
CA ARG A 62 -1.51 3.25 15.53
C ARG A 62 -2.74 3.39 14.65
N ASP A 63 -3.79 3.99 15.23
CA ASP A 63 -5.06 4.23 14.56
C ASP A 63 -5.08 5.55 13.77
N ALA A 64 -3.99 6.34 13.83
CA ALA A 64 -3.91 7.61 13.13
C ALA A 64 -4.15 7.44 11.63
N ALA A 65 -5.13 8.21 11.12
CA ALA A 65 -5.54 8.22 9.73
C ALA A 65 -4.78 9.29 8.92
N PRO A 66 -4.68 9.14 7.59
CA PRO A 66 -4.19 10.19 6.70
C PRO A 66 -4.91 11.53 6.98
N GLY A 67 -4.16 12.63 6.99
CA GLY A 67 -4.67 13.96 7.37
C GLY A 67 -4.64 14.29 8.87
N GLU A 68 -4.45 13.30 9.75
CA GLU A 68 -4.34 13.55 11.18
C GLU A 68 -2.91 13.96 11.62
N MET A 69 -2.82 14.77 12.68
CA MET A 69 -1.56 15.30 13.22
C MET A 69 -0.49 14.23 13.49
N PHE A 70 -0.90 13.02 13.88
CA PHE A 70 0.02 11.94 14.25
C PHE A 70 0.35 10.96 13.12
N TYR A 71 -0.20 11.16 11.92
CA TYR A 71 0.06 10.26 10.79
C TYR A 71 1.54 10.26 10.37
N GLY A 72 2.18 11.43 10.31
CA GLY A 72 3.61 11.52 10.03
C GLY A 72 4.47 10.78 11.07
N MET A 73 4.05 10.77 12.33
CA MET A 73 4.72 10.02 13.40
C MET A 73 4.53 8.51 13.24
N LYS A 74 3.35 8.04 12.82
CA LYS A 74 3.08 6.64 12.47
C LYS A 74 4.06 6.15 11.40
N LEU A 75 4.16 6.89 10.28
CA LEU A 75 5.09 6.59 9.19
C LEU A 75 6.55 6.55 9.66
N ALA A 76 6.96 7.46 10.55
CA ALA A 76 8.32 7.46 11.10
C ALA A 76 8.61 6.22 11.95
N VAL A 77 7.67 5.80 12.79
CA VAL A 77 7.80 4.59 13.61
C VAL A 77 7.88 3.34 12.72
N GLU A 78 7.07 3.25 11.68
CA GLU A 78 7.08 2.15 10.72
C GLU A 78 8.43 2.03 10.00
N ARG A 79 9.00 3.15 9.55
CA ARG A 79 10.35 3.18 8.96
C ARG A 79 11.44 2.72 9.93
N VAL A 80 11.36 3.15 11.19
CA VAL A 80 12.33 2.71 12.23
C VAL A 80 12.22 1.20 12.46
N GLN A 81 11.01 0.64 12.49
CA GLN A 81 10.79 -0.80 12.61
C GLN A 81 11.40 -1.57 11.43
N LEU A 82 11.25 -1.08 10.19
CA LEU A 82 11.88 -1.70 9.01
C LEU A 82 13.41 -1.67 9.08
N VAL A 83 14.01 -0.56 9.52
CA VAL A 83 15.47 -0.41 9.65
C VAL A 83 16.03 -1.31 10.76
N LEU A 84 15.26 -1.50 11.85
CA LEU A 84 15.65 -2.34 12.99
C LEU A 84 15.23 -3.81 12.84
N ALA A 85 14.66 -4.21 11.71
CA ALA A 85 14.26 -5.59 11.45
C ALA A 85 15.47 -6.54 11.59
N PRO A 86 15.38 -7.61 12.40
CA PRO A 86 16.53 -8.46 12.73
C PRO A 86 16.97 -9.36 11.55
N ASN A 87 16.09 -9.61 10.60
CA ASN A 87 16.38 -10.42 9.42
C ASN A 87 15.41 -10.07 8.27
N GLN A 88 15.71 -10.63 7.09
CA GLN A 88 14.96 -10.36 5.88
C GLN A 88 13.51 -10.82 5.95
N GLU A 89 13.27 -12.02 6.48
CA GLU A 89 11.92 -12.57 6.62
C GLU A 89 11.02 -11.66 7.46
N TYR A 90 11.55 -11.15 8.57
CA TYR A 90 10.85 -10.21 9.44
C TYR A 90 10.59 -8.87 8.73
N ARG A 91 11.56 -8.37 7.96
CA ARG A 91 11.41 -7.14 7.17
C ARG A 91 10.32 -7.31 6.10
N THR A 92 10.29 -8.42 5.39
CA THR A 92 9.23 -8.75 4.42
C THR A 92 7.86 -8.86 5.11
N ARG A 93 7.79 -9.44 6.31
CA ARG A 93 6.56 -9.50 7.08
C ARG A 93 6.07 -8.11 7.51
N LEU A 94 6.97 -7.21 7.89
CA LEU A 94 6.61 -5.81 8.21
C LEU A 94 6.06 -5.08 6.98
N HIS A 95 6.70 -5.21 5.81
CA HIS A 95 6.16 -4.66 4.57
C HIS A 95 4.75 -5.19 4.28
N LEU A 96 4.48 -6.48 4.55
CA LEU A 96 3.14 -7.05 4.34
C LEU A 96 2.12 -6.45 5.31
N GLU A 97 2.50 -6.30 6.58
CA GLU A 97 1.64 -5.69 7.60
C GLU A 97 1.33 -4.22 7.27
N TYR A 98 2.31 -3.47 6.76
CA TYR A 98 2.09 -2.09 6.36
C TYR A 98 1.26 -1.99 5.10
N ALA A 99 1.47 -2.86 4.11
CA ALA A 99 0.60 -2.96 2.94
C ALA A 99 -0.86 -3.25 3.33
N ASP A 100 -1.11 -4.15 4.29
CA ASP A 100 -2.45 -4.40 4.85
C ASP A 100 -3.06 -3.11 5.42
N ARG A 101 -2.31 -2.37 6.25
CA ARG A 101 -2.77 -1.10 6.82
C ARG A 101 -3.06 -0.04 5.75
N ARG A 102 -2.20 0.06 4.72
CA ARG A 102 -2.42 0.97 3.59
C ARG A 102 -3.69 0.61 2.84
N MET A 103 -3.98 -0.67 2.63
CA MET A 103 -5.24 -1.09 2.01
C MET A 103 -6.46 -0.75 2.86
N ASP A 104 -6.38 -0.90 4.18
CA ASP A 104 -7.46 -0.47 5.08
C ASP A 104 -7.66 1.05 5.06
N GLU A 105 -6.59 1.82 4.86
CA GLU A 105 -6.65 3.27 4.66
C GLU A 105 -7.27 3.61 3.30
N VAL A 106 -6.85 2.94 2.21
CA VAL A 106 -7.43 3.11 0.87
C VAL A 106 -8.94 2.88 0.88
N SER A 107 -9.41 1.78 1.46
CA SER A 107 -10.86 1.50 1.51
C SER A 107 -11.63 2.57 2.28
N ARG A 108 -11.11 3.01 3.43
CA ARG A 108 -11.75 4.06 4.24
C ARG A 108 -11.78 5.41 3.54
N LEU A 109 -10.70 5.81 2.88
CA LEU A 109 -10.63 7.08 2.16
C LEU A 109 -11.49 7.06 0.89
N ALA A 110 -11.51 5.96 0.15
CA ALA A 110 -12.31 5.83 -1.06
C ALA A 110 -13.81 5.96 -0.77
N GLU A 111 -14.30 5.34 0.30
CA GLU A 111 -15.70 5.44 0.75
C GLU A 111 -16.01 6.75 1.51
N GLY A 112 -14.99 7.56 1.80
CA GLY A 112 -15.08 8.79 2.58
C GLY A 112 -15.59 10.00 1.79
N SER A 113 -15.47 11.18 2.40
CA SER A 113 -15.80 12.45 1.74
C SER A 113 -14.77 12.82 0.67
N ALA A 114 -15.10 13.79 -0.19
CA ALA A 114 -14.15 14.30 -1.19
C ALA A 114 -12.85 14.83 -0.54
N ALA A 115 -12.94 15.45 0.64
CA ALA A 115 -11.78 15.90 1.40
C ALA A 115 -10.91 14.75 1.92
N ASP A 116 -11.50 13.58 2.22
CA ASP A 116 -10.76 12.39 2.60
C ASP A 116 -10.03 11.78 1.39
N GLN A 117 -10.69 11.79 0.22
CA GLN A 117 -10.12 11.28 -1.03
C GLN A 117 -8.87 12.06 -1.49
N GLU A 118 -8.66 13.29 -1.03
CA GLU A 118 -7.43 14.06 -1.31
C GLU A 118 -6.15 13.35 -0.82
N TYR A 119 -6.25 12.56 0.25
CA TYR A 119 -5.11 11.81 0.81
C TYR A 119 -4.85 10.48 0.08
N LEU A 120 -5.74 10.05 -0.81
CA LEU A 120 -5.70 8.72 -1.40
C LEU A 120 -4.42 8.49 -2.22
N THR A 121 -3.97 9.50 -2.98
CA THR A 121 -2.73 9.46 -3.75
C THR A 121 -1.50 9.20 -2.87
N GLU A 122 -1.43 9.82 -1.68
CA GLU A 122 -0.33 9.59 -0.75
C GLU A 122 -0.36 8.16 -0.18
N VAL A 123 -1.55 7.67 0.18
CA VAL A 123 -1.72 6.32 0.72
C VAL A 123 -1.38 5.25 -0.33
N LEU A 124 -1.79 5.45 -1.58
CA LEU A 124 -1.46 4.55 -2.69
C LEU A 124 0.03 4.53 -2.99
N ALA A 125 0.70 5.70 -3.02
CA ALA A 125 2.16 5.75 -3.11
C ALA A 125 2.84 5.07 -1.91
N GLY A 126 2.20 5.09 -0.74
CA GLY A 126 2.59 4.28 0.41
C GLY A 126 2.48 2.79 0.16
N LEU A 127 1.33 2.32 -0.32
CA LEU A 127 1.10 0.93 -0.67
C LEU A 127 2.13 0.43 -1.68
N GLU A 128 2.35 1.17 -2.76
CA GLU A 128 3.33 0.81 -3.80
C GLU A 128 4.74 0.63 -3.23
N ARG A 129 5.17 1.50 -2.30
CA ARG A 129 6.46 1.35 -1.61
C ARG A 129 6.53 0.07 -0.79
N GLU A 130 5.47 -0.28 -0.06
CA GLU A 130 5.43 -1.52 0.72
C GLU A 130 5.42 -2.76 -0.20
N LEU A 131 4.68 -2.72 -1.31
CA LEU A 131 4.66 -3.78 -2.32
C LEU A 131 6.02 -3.96 -3.01
N ALA A 132 6.74 -2.88 -3.30
CA ALA A 132 8.11 -2.94 -3.79
C ALA A 132 9.04 -3.62 -2.77
N GLY A 133 8.88 -3.29 -1.48
CA GLY A 133 9.59 -3.95 -0.37
C GLY A 133 9.28 -5.44 -0.26
N LEU A 134 8.04 -5.87 -0.56
CA LEU A 134 7.66 -7.28 -0.62
C LEU A 134 8.33 -8.01 -1.77
N ARG A 135 8.36 -7.41 -2.96
CA ARG A 135 9.02 -7.98 -4.14
C ARG A 135 10.52 -8.17 -3.90
N ASP A 136 11.18 -7.12 -3.44
CA ASP A 136 12.61 -7.16 -3.12
C ASP A 136 12.87 -8.17 -1.99
N GLY A 137 11.95 -8.21 -1.02
CA GLY A 137 11.98 -9.17 0.07
C GLY A 137 11.91 -10.62 -0.37
N LEU A 138 11.04 -10.92 -1.32
CA LEU A 138 10.91 -12.24 -1.90
C LEU A 138 12.16 -12.66 -2.69
N ALA A 139 12.76 -11.72 -3.43
CA ALA A 139 14.01 -11.95 -4.16
C ALA A 139 15.18 -12.26 -3.21
N ASP A 140 15.30 -11.52 -2.11
CA ASP A 140 16.33 -11.75 -1.08
C ASP A 140 16.13 -13.10 -0.35
N LEU A 141 14.87 -13.46 -0.05
CA LEU A 141 14.52 -14.73 0.60
C LEU A 141 14.87 -15.93 -0.28
N LYS A 142 14.70 -15.83 -1.60
CA LYS A 142 15.09 -16.90 -2.53
C LYS A 142 16.57 -17.30 -2.38
N GLY A 143 17.45 -16.36 -2.06
CA GLY A 143 18.88 -16.62 -1.83
C GLY A 143 19.24 -17.01 -0.39
N SER A 144 18.48 -16.56 0.60
CA SER A 144 18.82 -16.69 2.03
C SER A 144 18.04 -17.78 2.77
N ASP A 145 16.79 -18.03 2.40
CA ASP A 145 15.91 -19.09 2.92
C ASP A 145 15.11 -19.76 1.79
N PRO A 146 15.73 -20.69 1.04
CA PRO A 146 15.08 -21.35 -0.08
C PRO A 146 13.91 -22.25 0.32
N GLU A 147 13.82 -22.69 1.57
CA GLU A 147 12.74 -23.54 2.06
C GLU A 147 11.53 -22.71 2.50
N GLY A 148 11.74 -21.54 3.13
CA GLY A 148 10.66 -20.65 3.56
C GLY A 148 10.04 -19.81 2.43
N VAL A 149 10.76 -19.56 1.34
CA VAL A 149 10.33 -18.63 0.28
C VAL A 149 9.02 -19.04 -0.41
N VAL A 150 8.71 -20.34 -0.49
CA VAL A 150 7.46 -20.84 -1.11
C VAL A 150 6.25 -20.49 -0.26
N GLU A 151 6.34 -20.61 1.07
CA GLU A 151 5.24 -20.26 1.97
C GLU A 151 4.97 -18.75 1.97
N VAL A 152 6.04 -17.94 1.91
CA VAL A 152 5.92 -16.49 1.74
C VAL A 152 5.26 -16.16 0.39
N ALA A 153 5.71 -16.77 -0.71
CA ALA A 153 5.11 -16.56 -2.03
C ALA A 153 3.61 -16.93 -2.05
N LYS A 154 3.20 -18.04 -1.44
CA LYS A 154 1.78 -18.42 -1.31
C LYS A 154 0.98 -17.42 -0.47
N LEU A 155 1.56 -16.88 0.59
CA LEU A 155 0.91 -15.85 1.42
C LEU A 155 0.72 -14.57 0.61
N LEU A 156 1.74 -14.12 -0.11
CA LEU A 156 1.67 -12.96 -0.98
C LEU A 156 0.60 -13.14 -2.05
N GLU A 157 0.55 -14.29 -2.72
CA GLU A 157 -0.50 -14.62 -3.68
C GLU A 157 -1.93 -14.42 -3.12
N ARG A 158 -2.18 -14.93 -1.91
CA ARG A 158 -3.49 -14.73 -1.25
C ARG A 158 -3.76 -13.26 -0.95
N LYS A 159 -2.75 -12.52 -0.51
CA LYS A 159 -2.86 -11.11 -0.13
C LYS A 159 -3.02 -10.20 -1.34
N MET A 160 -2.29 -10.44 -2.42
CA MET A 160 -2.43 -9.71 -3.68
C MET A 160 -3.83 -9.85 -4.27
N ALA A 161 -4.45 -11.04 -4.17
CA ALA A 161 -5.84 -11.22 -4.59
C ALA A 161 -6.82 -10.37 -3.75
N ILE A 162 -6.58 -10.24 -2.44
CA ILE A 162 -7.37 -9.37 -1.56
C ILE A 162 -7.17 -7.91 -1.95
N TYR A 163 -5.92 -7.48 -2.15
CA TYR A 163 -5.58 -6.10 -2.51
C TYR A 163 -6.18 -5.70 -3.85
N HIS A 164 -6.09 -6.57 -4.87
CA HIS A 164 -6.69 -6.34 -6.17
C HIS A 164 -8.21 -6.11 -6.06
N ASN A 165 -8.91 -6.95 -5.28
CA ASN A 165 -10.35 -6.76 -5.05
C ASN A 165 -10.66 -5.49 -4.26
N GLY A 166 -9.84 -5.14 -3.27
CA GLY A 166 -9.99 -3.90 -2.50
C GLY A 166 -9.80 -2.65 -3.35
N LEU A 167 -8.74 -2.62 -4.17
CA LEU A 167 -8.46 -1.51 -5.10
C LEU A 167 -9.55 -1.37 -6.15
N ARG A 168 -10.04 -2.49 -6.70
CA ARG A 168 -11.16 -2.46 -7.64
C ARG A 168 -12.41 -1.87 -7.01
N LYS A 169 -12.79 -2.32 -5.81
CA LYS A 169 -13.95 -1.74 -5.11
C LYS A 169 -13.74 -0.25 -4.84
N ALA A 170 -12.53 0.14 -4.44
CA ALA A 170 -12.20 1.56 -4.24
C ALA A 170 -12.37 2.38 -5.53
N SER A 171 -12.11 1.79 -6.71
CA SER A 171 -12.28 2.46 -8.01
C SER A 171 -13.74 2.84 -8.31
N ASP A 172 -14.71 2.15 -7.71
CA ASP A 172 -16.15 2.44 -7.86
C ASP A 172 -16.58 3.72 -7.13
N TYR A 173 -15.80 4.18 -6.13
CA TYR A 173 -16.16 5.33 -5.27
C TYR A 173 -15.42 6.63 -5.60
N VAL A 174 -14.37 6.56 -6.43
CA VAL A 174 -13.46 7.68 -6.66
C VAL A 174 -13.65 8.32 -8.04
N SER A 175 -13.25 9.58 -8.15
CA SER A 175 -13.29 10.34 -9.40
C SER A 175 -12.33 9.76 -10.47
N PRO A 176 -12.58 10.00 -11.78
CA PRO A 176 -11.71 9.53 -12.86
C PRO A 176 -10.22 9.85 -12.66
N ARG A 177 -9.92 11.09 -12.23
CA ARG A 177 -8.55 11.52 -11.92
C ARG A 177 -7.84 10.64 -10.89
N LEU A 178 -8.55 10.18 -9.85
CA LEU A 178 -7.97 9.30 -8.83
C LEU A 178 -7.88 7.84 -9.31
N ARG A 179 -8.73 7.41 -10.24
CA ARG A 179 -8.68 6.04 -10.80
C ARG A 179 -7.33 5.72 -11.42
N ILE A 180 -6.65 6.70 -12.05
CA ILE A 180 -5.30 6.52 -12.59
C ILE A 180 -4.32 6.03 -11.51
N SER A 181 -4.38 6.63 -10.33
CA SER A 181 -3.51 6.24 -9.20
C SER A 181 -3.88 4.85 -8.66
N LEU A 182 -5.17 4.47 -8.69
CA LEU A 182 -5.60 3.13 -8.29
C LEU A 182 -5.15 2.07 -9.29
N LEU A 183 -5.23 2.36 -10.59
CA LEU A 183 -4.78 1.45 -11.64
C LEU A 183 -3.26 1.21 -11.56
N ALA A 184 -2.47 2.26 -11.31
CA ALA A 184 -1.03 2.12 -11.06
C ALA A 184 -0.72 1.22 -9.83
N ALA A 185 -1.51 1.34 -8.76
CA ALA A 185 -1.40 0.46 -7.61
C ALA A 185 -1.81 -0.99 -7.93
N MET A 186 -2.87 -1.18 -8.74
CA MET A 186 -3.32 -2.51 -9.19
C MET A 186 -2.25 -3.20 -10.06
N ASP A 187 -1.58 -2.47 -10.94
CA ASP A 187 -0.44 -2.97 -11.71
C ASP A 187 0.71 -3.42 -10.80
N THR A 188 0.98 -2.66 -9.74
CA THR A 188 2.02 -3.02 -8.77
C THR A 188 1.66 -4.30 -8.01
N VAL A 189 0.39 -4.46 -7.63
CA VAL A 189 -0.15 -5.71 -7.04
C VAL A 189 0.02 -6.88 -8.00
N ASP A 190 -0.29 -6.69 -9.28
CA ASP A 190 -0.11 -7.70 -10.32
C ASP A 190 1.35 -8.11 -10.49
N GLY A 191 2.27 -7.15 -10.48
CA GLY A 191 3.71 -7.42 -10.54
C GLY A 191 4.21 -8.28 -9.36
N VAL A 192 3.76 -7.99 -8.14
CA VAL A 192 4.11 -8.79 -6.94
C VAL A 192 3.50 -10.19 -7.02
N SER A 193 2.26 -10.31 -7.51
CA SER A 193 1.61 -11.61 -7.70
C SER A 193 2.35 -12.45 -8.76
N ILE A 194 2.67 -11.88 -9.92
CA ILE A 194 3.44 -12.58 -10.96
C ILE A 194 4.82 -13.04 -10.43
N THR A 195 5.51 -12.19 -9.66
CA THR A 195 6.80 -12.56 -9.04
C THR A 195 6.63 -13.71 -8.04
N SER A 196 5.57 -13.69 -7.23
CA SER A 196 5.25 -14.75 -6.27
C SER A 196 4.92 -16.07 -6.98
N MET A 197 4.12 -16.00 -8.04
CA MET A 197 3.82 -17.15 -8.89
C MET A 197 5.08 -17.72 -9.56
N ALA A 198 6.00 -16.87 -10.03
CA ALA A 198 7.27 -17.30 -10.61
C ALA A 198 8.11 -18.13 -9.64
N VAL A 199 8.17 -17.74 -8.37
CA VAL A 199 8.84 -18.51 -7.31
C VAL A 199 8.18 -19.88 -7.12
N ILE A 200 6.84 -19.93 -7.08
CA ILE A 200 6.09 -21.18 -6.93
C ILE A 200 6.34 -22.12 -8.13
N VAL A 201 6.33 -21.57 -9.36
CA VAL A 201 6.60 -22.34 -10.59
C VAL A 201 8.02 -22.88 -10.61
N GLU A 202 9.01 -22.06 -10.30
CA GLU A 202 10.42 -22.50 -10.25
C GLU A 202 10.61 -23.64 -9.26
N LYS A 203 9.98 -23.55 -8.08
CA LYS A 203 10.06 -24.58 -7.04
C LYS A 203 9.33 -25.85 -7.45
N HIS A 204 8.20 -25.73 -8.13
CA HIS A 204 7.51 -26.87 -8.72
C HIS A 204 8.38 -27.61 -9.75
N LEU A 205 9.03 -26.87 -10.65
CA LEU A 205 9.94 -27.45 -11.66
C LEU A 205 11.17 -28.09 -11.03
N ALA A 206 11.60 -27.63 -9.84
CA ALA A 206 12.64 -28.26 -9.05
C ALA A 206 12.17 -29.51 -8.26
N GLY A 207 10.88 -29.87 -8.33
CA GLY A 207 10.31 -31.03 -7.64
C GLY A 207 10.00 -30.80 -6.15
N ASP A 208 9.84 -29.54 -5.73
CA ASP A 208 9.53 -29.19 -4.35
C ASP A 208 8.09 -29.60 -3.96
N GLU A 209 7.95 -30.39 -2.88
CA GLU A 209 6.65 -30.85 -2.37
C GLU A 209 5.76 -29.71 -1.87
N GLN A 210 6.35 -28.57 -1.50
CA GLN A 210 5.60 -27.39 -1.10
C GLN A 210 4.92 -26.70 -2.29
N ALA A 211 5.39 -26.93 -3.52
CA ALA A 211 4.80 -26.37 -4.74
C ALA A 211 4.23 -27.49 -5.64
N PRO A 212 3.20 -28.24 -5.19
CA PRO A 212 2.63 -29.31 -6.01
C PRO A 212 1.87 -28.71 -7.20
N ARG A 213 1.74 -29.51 -8.27
CA ARG A 213 1.02 -29.15 -9.50
C ARG A 213 -0.32 -28.45 -9.27
N ARG A 214 -1.13 -28.96 -8.33
CA ARG A 214 -2.44 -28.39 -7.98
C ARG A 214 -2.37 -26.91 -7.56
N VAL A 215 -1.30 -26.52 -6.85
CA VAL A 215 -1.11 -25.14 -6.39
C VAL A 215 -0.74 -24.28 -7.59
N VAL A 216 0.23 -24.72 -8.40
CA VAL A 216 0.65 -24.00 -9.62
C VAL A 216 -0.54 -23.74 -10.55
N VAL A 217 -1.30 -24.78 -10.89
CA VAL A 217 -2.46 -24.68 -11.78
C VAL A 217 -3.51 -23.73 -11.20
N SER A 218 -3.83 -23.86 -9.91
CA SER A 218 -4.80 -22.94 -9.28
C SER A 218 -4.38 -21.47 -9.34
N LYS A 219 -3.07 -21.18 -9.30
CA LYS A 219 -2.54 -19.82 -9.41
C LYS A 219 -2.61 -19.28 -10.83
N PHE A 220 -2.31 -20.11 -11.82
CA PHE A 220 -2.55 -19.72 -13.21
C PHE A 220 -4.02 -19.46 -13.50
N GLU A 221 -4.93 -20.33 -13.06
CA GLU A 221 -6.38 -20.15 -13.27
C GLU A 221 -6.89 -18.85 -12.64
N GLU A 222 -6.43 -18.54 -11.42
CA GLU A 222 -6.75 -17.29 -10.73
C GLU A 222 -6.26 -16.06 -11.51
N ARG A 223 -5.01 -16.08 -12.01
CA ARG A 223 -4.43 -14.98 -12.81
C ARG A 223 -5.10 -14.82 -14.17
N LEU A 224 -5.40 -15.92 -14.85
CA LEU A 224 -6.12 -15.91 -16.12
C LEU A 224 -7.51 -15.28 -15.96
N ARG A 225 -8.23 -15.65 -14.89
CA ARG A 225 -9.54 -15.06 -14.59
C ARG A 225 -9.45 -13.55 -14.34
N VAL A 226 -8.45 -13.09 -13.59
CA VAL A 226 -8.24 -11.64 -13.34
C VAL A 226 -7.96 -10.90 -14.66
N ALA A 227 -7.10 -11.46 -15.51
CA ALA A 227 -6.78 -10.85 -16.80
C ALA A 227 -7.98 -10.85 -17.77
N GLU A 228 -8.82 -11.90 -17.77
CA GLU A 228 -10.06 -11.93 -18.54
C GLU A 228 -11.07 -10.89 -18.08
N GLU A 229 -11.15 -10.68 -16.76
CA GLU A 229 -12.03 -9.69 -16.18
C GLU A 229 -11.58 -8.27 -16.54
N LYS A 230 -10.27 -7.97 -16.44
CA LYS A 230 -9.70 -6.70 -16.90
C LYS A 230 -9.99 -6.48 -18.38
N LEU A 231 -9.73 -7.49 -19.20
CA LEU A 231 -10.04 -7.44 -20.64
C LEU A 231 -11.52 -7.18 -20.93
N GLY A 232 -12.43 -7.74 -20.12
CA GLY A 232 -13.87 -7.52 -20.25
C GLY A 232 -14.33 -6.13 -19.81
N ALA A 233 -13.54 -5.43 -18.99
CA ALA A 233 -13.78 -4.06 -18.58
C ALA A 233 -13.30 -3.03 -19.62
N LEU A 234 -12.41 -3.42 -20.53
CA LEU A 234 -11.97 -2.56 -21.62
C LEU A 234 -13.12 -2.34 -22.62
N PRO A 235 -13.34 -1.10 -23.11
CA PRO A 235 -14.36 -0.80 -24.11
C PRO A 235 -14.08 -1.61 -25.38
N VAL A 236 -14.98 -2.54 -25.69
CA VAL A 236 -14.89 -3.35 -26.90
C VAL A 236 -15.62 -2.60 -28.02
N ALA A 237 -14.88 -1.92 -28.90
CA ALA A 237 -15.39 -1.68 -30.24
C ALA A 237 -15.70 -3.06 -30.86
N ASP A 238 -16.89 -3.20 -31.48
CA ASP A 238 -17.51 -4.44 -31.99
C ASP A 238 -16.54 -5.59 -32.30
N GLU A 239 -16.93 -6.85 -32.02
CA GLU A 239 -16.09 -8.08 -32.05
C GLU A 239 -15.22 -8.31 -33.31
N ALA A 240 -15.42 -7.57 -34.40
CA ALA A 240 -14.60 -7.59 -35.60
C ALA A 240 -13.49 -6.50 -35.68
N GLU A 241 -13.58 -5.42 -34.89
CA GLU A 241 -12.71 -4.23 -34.96
C GLU A 241 -12.31 -3.68 -33.57
N GLY A 242 -12.16 -4.55 -32.56
CA GLY A 242 -11.52 -4.14 -31.31
C GLY A 242 -10.09 -3.60 -31.56
N PRO A 243 -9.56 -2.71 -30.70
CA PRO A 243 -8.22 -2.19 -30.85
C PRO A 243 -7.20 -3.31 -31.03
N ALA A 244 -6.15 -3.07 -31.82
CA ALA A 244 -5.11 -4.06 -32.10
C ALA A 244 -4.50 -4.63 -30.81
N VAL A 245 -4.50 -3.88 -29.71
CA VAL A 245 -4.04 -4.33 -28.38
C VAL A 245 -4.99 -5.39 -27.79
N THR A 246 -6.30 -5.16 -27.76
CA THR A 246 -7.30 -6.08 -27.19
C THR A 246 -7.29 -7.46 -27.87
N SER A 247 -7.10 -7.49 -29.20
CA SER A 247 -6.95 -8.77 -29.92
C SER A 247 -5.65 -9.52 -29.57
N ARG A 248 -4.54 -8.79 -29.39
CA ARG A 248 -3.26 -9.36 -28.91
C ARG A 248 -3.40 -9.93 -27.49
N VAL A 249 -4.09 -9.25 -26.58
CA VAL A 249 -4.37 -9.73 -25.22
C VAL A 249 -5.16 -11.05 -25.27
N ARG A 250 -6.24 -11.10 -26.07
CA ARG A 250 -7.04 -12.33 -26.24
C ARG A 250 -6.23 -13.51 -26.77
N SER A 251 -5.39 -13.27 -27.78
CA SER A 251 -4.51 -14.30 -28.33
C SER A 251 -3.54 -14.83 -27.27
N SER A 252 -2.89 -13.92 -26.55
CA SER A 252 -1.91 -14.26 -25.50
C SER A 252 -2.56 -15.03 -24.34
N LEU A 253 -3.78 -14.67 -23.96
CA LEU A 253 -4.57 -15.42 -22.97
C LEU A 253 -4.90 -16.84 -23.44
N ALA A 254 -5.32 -17.00 -24.70
CA ALA A 254 -5.61 -18.31 -25.27
C ALA A 254 -4.34 -19.19 -25.33
N GLU A 255 -3.21 -18.61 -25.69
CA GLU A 255 -1.91 -19.29 -25.69
C GLU A 255 -1.48 -19.70 -24.28
N ALA A 256 -1.62 -18.82 -23.28
CA ALA A 256 -1.32 -19.13 -21.89
C ALA A 256 -2.11 -20.34 -21.37
N LYS A 257 -3.41 -20.42 -21.70
CA LYS A 257 -4.27 -21.57 -21.37
C LYS A 257 -3.78 -22.85 -22.02
N GLN A 258 -3.45 -22.82 -23.31
CA GLN A 258 -2.93 -24.00 -24.02
C GLN A 258 -1.59 -24.48 -23.44
N LEU A 259 -0.72 -23.57 -23.03
CA LEU A 259 0.56 -23.91 -22.40
C LEU A 259 0.35 -24.52 -21.01
N LEU A 260 -0.63 -24.02 -20.25
CA LEU A 260 -1.02 -24.60 -18.96
C LEU A 260 -1.54 -26.04 -19.11
N GLU A 261 -2.37 -26.32 -20.12
CA GLU A 261 -2.84 -27.68 -20.43
C GLU A 261 -1.69 -28.63 -20.82
N LYS A 262 -0.67 -28.11 -21.48
CA LYS A 262 0.55 -28.85 -21.86
C LYS A 262 1.57 -28.97 -20.71
N GLU A 263 1.25 -28.42 -19.54
CA GLU A 263 2.13 -28.37 -18.36
C GLU A 263 3.45 -27.61 -18.60
N ASP A 264 3.48 -26.72 -19.61
CA ASP A 264 4.61 -25.83 -19.87
C ASP A 264 4.46 -24.54 -19.05
N TYR A 265 4.70 -24.67 -17.75
CA TYR A 265 4.48 -23.59 -16.79
C TYR A 265 5.39 -22.38 -17.01
N GLN A 266 6.61 -22.60 -17.52
CA GLN A 266 7.54 -21.50 -17.78
C GLN A 266 7.08 -20.66 -18.98
N ALA A 267 6.67 -21.30 -20.07
CA ALA A 267 6.12 -20.58 -21.21
C ALA A 267 4.76 -19.93 -20.87
N ALA A 268 3.91 -20.61 -20.09
CA ALA A 268 2.66 -20.04 -19.60
C ALA A 268 2.89 -18.78 -18.75
N LEU A 269 3.89 -18.79 -17.86
CA LEU A 269 4.25 -17.62 -17.05
C LEU A 269 4.68 -16.44 -17.93
N SER A 270 5.51 -16.68 -18.94
CA SER A 270 5.91 -15.63 -19.90
C SER A 270 4.71 -15.02 -20.62
N LYS A 271 3.71 -15.84 -20.99
CA LYS A 271 2.47 -15.34 -21.61
C LYS A 271 1.60 -14.54 -20.64
N ILE A 272 1.58 -14.88 -19.35
CA ILE A 272 0.89 -14.07 -18.33
C ILE A 272 1.57 -12.70 -18.16
N VAL A 273 2.91 -12.65 -18.20
CA VAL A 273 3.65 -11.37 -18.17
C VAL A 273 3.28 -10.53 -19.38
N GLU A 274 3.31 -11.10 -20.58
CA GLU A 274 2.91 -10.43 -21.82
C GLU A 274 1.47 -9.89 -21.76
N VAL A 275 0.54 -10.70 -21.23
CA VAL A 275 -0.86 -10.26 -21.02
C VAL A 275 -0.92 -9.06 -20.07
N ALA A 276 -0.21 -9.08 -18.94
CA ALA A 276 -0.21 -7.97 -17.99
C ALA A 276 0.35 -6.67 -18.62
N GLU A 277 1.42 -6.78 -19.41
CA GLU A 277 2.00 -5.63 -20.12
C GLU A 277 1.05 -5.06 -21.18
N LEU A 278 0.41 -5.92 -21.98
CA LEU A 278 -0.54 -5.50 -23.01
C LEU A 278 -1.82 -4.91 -22.41
N THR A 279 -2.31 -5.46 -21.29
CA THR A 279 -3.47 -4.90 -20.58
C THR A 279 -3.13 -3.51 -20.02
N LYS A 280 -1.93 -3.33 -19.47
CA LYS A 280 -1.46 -2.02 -19.04
C LYS A 280 -1.38 -1.01 -20.18
N GLU A 281 -0.85 -1.41 -21.34
CA GLU A 281 -0.82 -0.57 -22.56
C GLU A 281 -2.23 -0.13 -22.96
N ALA A 282 -3.19 -1.06 -22.97
CA ALA A 282 -4.58 -0.76 -23.30
C ALA A 282 -5.27 0.16 -22.29
N GLU A 283 -5.03 -0.06 -20.99
CA GLU A 283 -5.59 0.79 -19.93
C GLU A 283 -5.03 2.21 -20.01
N GLN A 284 -3.73 2.38 -20.31
CA GLN A 284 -3.12 3.69 -20.47
C GLN A 284 -3.69 4.47 -21.65
N GLU A 285 -3.90 3.82 -22.79
CA GLU A 285 -4.50 4.45 -23.98
C GLU A 285 -5.89 5.03 -23.67
N ILE A 286 -6.73 4.29 -22.94
CA ILE A 286 -8.08 4.75 -22.53
C ILE A 286 -8.00 5.93 -21.57
N LEU A 287 -7.08 5.89 -20.62
CA LEU A 287 -6.93 6.97 -19.63
C LEU A 287 -6.44 8.27 -20.28
N GLU A 288 -5.54 8.18 -21.25
CA GLU A 288 -5.08 9.35 -22.02
C GLU A 288 -6.28 10.00 -22.74
N GLU A 289 -7.13 9.21 -23.40
CA GLU A 289 -8.36 9.71 -24.05
C GLU A 289 -9.35 10.35 -23.06
N GLU A 290 -9.59 9.75 -21.89
CA GLU A 290 -10.49 10.30 -20.87
C GLU A 290 -9.98 11.63 -20.30
N THR A 291 -8.67 11.75 -20.04
CA THR A 291 -8.07 12.98 -19.50
C THR A 291 -8.04 14.13 -20.50
N GLU A 292 -7.81 13.85 -21.79
CA GLU A 292 -7.90 14.86 -22.85
C GLU A 292 -9.33 15.38 -23.01
N ALA A 293 -10.33 14.51 -22.88
CA ALA A 293 -11.73 14.89 -22.92
C ALA A 293 -12.15 15.76 -21.72
N GLU A 294 -11.66 15.46 -20.51
CA GLU A 294 -11.94 16.25 -19.30
C GLU A 294 -11.28 17.64 -19.37
N ALA A 295 -10.03 17.73 -19.83
CA ALA A 295 -9.34 19.01 -20.03
C ALA A 295 -10.03 19.90 -21.07
N ALA A 296 -10.50 19.32 -22.18
CA ALA A 296 -11.24 20.05 -23.21
C ALA A 296 -12.62 20.54 -22.70
N ALA A 297 -13.24 19.83 -21.76
CA ALA A 297 -14.49 20.24 -21.14
C ALA A 297 -14.30 21.39 -20.14
N GLU A 298 -13.22 21.40 -19.35
CA GLU A 298 -12.90 22.51 -18.44
C GLU A 298 -12.57 23.80 -19.21
N GLU A 299 -11.82 23.71 -20.32
CA GLU A 299 -11.45 24.87 -21.16
C GLU A 299 -12.68 25.50 -21.86
N ALA A 300 -13.72 24.71 -22.14
CA ALA A 300 -14.99 25.19 -22.71
C ALA A 300 -15.90 25.89 -21.69
N VAL A 301 -15.75 25.61 -20.39
CA VAL A 301 -16.55 26.25 -19.33
C VAL A 301 -15.94 27.60 -18.93
N GLU A 302 -14.61 27.75 -18.92
CA GLU A 302 -13.97 29.05 -18.68
C GLU A 302 -14.22 30.08 -19.80
N THR A 303 -14.56 29.64 -21.02
CA THR A 303 -14.85 30.55 -22.14
C THR A 303 -16.29 31.10 -22.17
N GLU A 304 -17.22 30.56 -21.39
CA GLU A 304 -18.61 31.08 -21.31
C GLU A 304 -18.84 32.06 -20.14
N GLU A 305 -17.95 32.15 -19.15
CA GLU A 305 -18.11 33.09 -18.01
C GLU A 305 -17.53 34.50 -18.27
N ASP A 306 -16.72 34.72 -19.32
CA ASP A 306 -16.11 36.03 -19.65
C ASP A 306 -17.00 36.95 -20.53
N ASP A 307 -18.15 36.46 -21.02
CA ASP A 307 -19.03 37.21 -21.95
C ASP A 307 -20.28 37.85 -21.27
N THR A 308 -20.38 37.85 -19.93
CA THR A 308 -21.53 38.43 -19.20
C THR A 308 -21.23 39.70 -18.38
N GLU A 309 -20.03 40.27 -18.44
CA GLU A 309 -19.71 41.50 -17.71
C GLU A 309 -19.31 42.68 -18.62
N THR A 310 -20.09 43.01 -19.65
CA THR A 310 -20.12 44.39 -20.17
C THR A 310 -21.41 44.69 -20.94
N THR A 311 -22.19 45.66 -20.43
CA THR A 311 -23.12 46.59 -21.13
C THR A 311 -24.53 46.62 -20.53
N GLU A 312 -24.66 47.15 -19.31
CA GLU A 312 -25.87 47.89 -18.88
C GLU A 312 -25.45 49.16 -18.13
N GLU A 313 -24.98 50.17 -18.87
CA GLU A 313 -25.08 51.58 -18.47
C GLU A 313 -25.87 52.31 -19.56
N GLU A 314 -27.08 52.76 -19.22
CA GLU A 314 -27.69 54.05 -19.60
C GLU A 314 -29.21 53.94 -19.54
N THR A 315 -29.81 54.34 -18.41
CA THR A 315 -30.97 55.25 -18.38
C THR A 315 -31.29 55.59 -16.93
N ALA A 316 -30.97 56.82 -16.55
CA ALA A 316 -31.52 57.50 -15.40
C ALA A 316 -32.75 58.29 -15.86
N ASP A 317 -33.92 58.05 -15.28
CA ASP A 317 -34.87 59.14 -15.05
C ASP A 317 -35.86 58.83 -13.90
N GLU A 318 -36.03 59.84 -13.06
CA GLU A 318 -37.05 60.16 -12.05
C GLU A 318 -38.01 59.07 -11.51
N ALA A 319 -37.94 58.79 -10.20
CA ALA A 319 -38.99 59.19 -9.25
C ALA A 319 -38.63 58.84 -7.80
N GLU A 320 -38.79 59.84 -6.94
CA GLU A 320 -38.56 59.84 -5.49
C GLU A 320 -39.88 59.49 -4.72
N PRO A 321 -39.95 59.56 -3.37
CA PRO A 321 -40.08 58.43 -2.45
C PRO A 321 -41.47 58.31 -1.79
N THR A 322 -41.77 57.15 -1.19
CA THR A 322 -42.85 57.04 -0.19
C THR A 322 -42.40 56.16 0.98
N GLU A 323 -42.25 56.81 2.13
CA GLU A 323 -42.21 56.22 3.47
C GLU A 323 -43.51 55.44 3.75
N GLU A 324 -43.43 54.27 4.38
CA GLU A 324 -44.34 53.94 5.49
C GLU A 324 -43.84 52.74 6.31
N GLU A 325 -44.00 52.90 7.62
CA GLU A 325 -43.56 52.09 8.76
C GLU A 325 -44.30 50.75 8.96
N PRO A 326 -43.79 49.85 9.83
CA PRO A 326 -44.37 48.54 10.21
C PRO A 326 -45.50 48.73 11.26
N PRO A 327 -46.37 47.74 11.62
CA PRO A 327 -45.99 46.52 12.37
C PRO A 327 -46.99 45.32 12.28
N ALA A 328 -46.76 44.35 13.18
CA ALA A 328 -47.60 43.22 13.65
C ALA A 328 -47.07 41.85 13.21
N ASP A 329 -46.40 41.10 14.09
CA ASP A 329 -47.00 40.25 15.14
C ASP A 329 -48.19 39.45 14.61
N ASP A 330 -47.96 38.18 14.31
CA ASP A 330 -48.94 37.15 14.67
C ASP A 330 -48.24 35.82 14.99
N ASP A 331 -48.58 35.41 16.20
CA ASP A 331 -48.37 34.18 16.93
C ASP A 331 -49.17 33.05 16.26
N GLU A 332 -48.55 31.92 15.89
CA GLU A 332 -49.32 30.67 15.84
C GLU A 332 -48.45 29.43 16.14
N THR A 333 -48.61 29.00 17.38
CA THR A 333 -48.36 27.68 17.94
C THR A 333 -49.12 26.56 17.20
N ALA A 334 -48.47 25.42 16.99
CA ALA A 334 -48.99 24.02 16.92
C ALA A 334 -48.12 23.24 15.90
N ASP A 335 -47.75 21.97 16.01
CA ASP A 335 -48.13 20.88 16.88
C ASP A 335 -47.01 19.83 16.72
N VAL A 336 -46.41 19.34 17.81
CA VAL A 336 -45.44 18.23 17.77
C VAL A 336 -46.12 16.99 18.30
N PRO A 337 -46.42 15.97 17.47
CA PRO A 337 -46.83 14.68 17.99
C PRO A 337 -45.59 13.88 18.40
N THR A 338 -45.50 13.64 19.69
CA THR A 338 -44.66 12.59 20.30
C THR A 338 -45.09 11.23 19.77
N GLY A 339 -44.26 10.61 18.93
CA GLY A 339 -44.38 9.21 18.53
C GLY A 339 -43.66 8.30 19.52
N SER A 340 -44.45 7.44 20.14
CA SER A 340 -44.15 6.53 21.23
C SER A 340 -43.12 5.45 20.87
N SER A 341 -42.15 5.28 21.77
CA SER A 341 -41.45 4.03 22.01
C SER A 341 -42.43 3.00 22.57
N ASP A 342 -42.68 1.92 21.84
CA ASP A 342 -43.09 0.62 22.39
C ASP A 342 -42.83 -0.42 21.30
N GLY A 343 -41.89 -1.32 21.58
CA GLY A 343 -41.36 -2.32 20.66
C GLY A 343 -40.80 -3.47 21.47
N GLU A 344 -41.74 -4.25 21.96
CA GLU A 344 -41.65 -5.41 22.83
C GLU A 344 -40.65 -6.47 22.35
N SER A 345 -40.10 -7.16 23.35
CA SER A 345 -39.35 -8.40 23.33
C SER A 345 -39.95 -9.47 22.42
N ASP A 346 -39.09 -10.26 21.76
CA ASP A 346 -39.32 -11.71 21.64
C ASP A 346 -38.02 -12.48 21.38
N ASP A 347 -37.75 -13.37 22.33
CA ASP A 347 -37.22 -14.73 22.22
C ASP A 347 -36.64 -15.23 20.88
N ALA A 348 -35.40 -15.76 20.94
CA ALA A 348 -35.10 -17.09 20.41
C ALA A 348 -33.74 -17.60 20.91
N ALA A 349 -33.80 -18.38 21.98
CA ALA A 349 -32.78 -19.37 22.29
C ALA A 349 -32.88 -20.57 21.31
N GLY A 350 -31.75 -20.96 20.73
CA GLY A 350 -31.54 -22.27 20.09
C GLY A 350 -30.04 -22.51 20.06
N SER A 351 -29.42 -23.30 20.94
CA SER A 351 -29.56 -24.76 21.11
C SER A 351 -29.50 -25.50 19.78
N GLY A 352 -28.27 -25.82 19.33
CA GLY A 352 -28.01 -26.66 18.18
C GLY A 352 -26.69 -27.40 18.34
N SER A 353 -26.76 -28.56 18.98
CA SER A 353 -25.70 -29.53 19.21
C SER A 353 -25.26 -30.23 17.93
N ARG A 354 -23.94 -30.30 17.66
CA ARG A 354 -23.14 -31.52 17.39
C ARG A 354 -21.83 -31.21 16.69
#